data_AF-A0A377PXP6-F1
#
_entry.id   AF-A0A377PXP6-F1
#
_cell.length_a   1.000
_cell.length_b   1.000
_cell.length_c   1.000
_cell.angle_alpha   90.00
_cell.angle_beta   90.00
_cell.angle_gamma   90.00
#
_symmetry.space_group_name_H-M   'P 1'
#
loop_
_entity.id
_entity.type
_entity.pdbx_description
1 polymer ?
#
loop_
_entity_poly.entity_id
_entity_poly.type
_entity_poly.pdbx_seq_one_letter_code
_entity_poly.pdbx_strand_id
1 'polypeptide(L)'
;MFFQKTIESCQQFHFNLKSTLLDTLKTSGISANLADLNPTKEGIYFTFPDKTSTKVMLYQAKIQESLFRTQGDPLVHLCACKESLKHYNNPEFLAIIRPNMQFFISIYSHKIQTRFFNEKPLDICPECLYNLGDLFDQNLELFLDYSS
;
A
#
# COMPACT_ATOMS: atom_id res chain seq x y z
N MET A 1 -34.75 -15.79 -6.00
CA MET A 1 -33.28 -16.00 -6.05
C MET A 1 -32.58 -14.65 -6.12
N PHE A 2 -32.13 -14.13 -4.97
CA PHE A 2 -31.42 -12.85 -4.92
C PHE A 2 -29.98 -12.96 -5.42
N PHE A 3 -29.31 -14.08 -5.15
CA PHE A 3 -27.93 -14.32 -5.56
C PHE A 3 -27.75 -14.34 -7.09
N GLN A 4 -28.67 -14.99 -7.82
CA GLN A 4 -28.67 -15.00 -9.28
C GLN A 4 -28.83 -13.58 -9.85
N LYS A 5 -29.74 -12.77 -9.27
CA LYS A 5 -29.91 -11.37 -9.64
C LYS A 5 -28.70 -10.51 -9.33
N THR A 6 -27.97 -10.81 -8.25
CA THR A 6 -26.69 -10.15 -7.92
C THR A 6 -25.62 -10.51 -8.95
N ILE A 7 -25.49 -11.78 -9.33
CA ILE A 7 -24.54 -12.22 -10.37
C ILE A 7 -24.89 -11.58 -11.72
N GLU A 8 -26.16 -11.60 -12.11
CA GLU A 8 -26.65 -10.98 -13.35
C GLU A 8 -26.43 -9.45 -13.36
N SER A 9 -26.63 -8.78 -12.22
CA SER A 9 -26.34 -7.34 -12.10
C SER A 9 -24.84 -7.06 -12.23
N CYS A 10 -23.97 -7.90 -11.63
CA CYS A 10 -22.52 -7.78 -11.77
C CYS A 10 -22.04 -8.05 -13.21
N GLN A 11 -22.78 -8.84 -14.00
CA GLN A 11 -22.50 -9.07 -15.42
C GLN A 11 -22.93 -7.89 -16.31
N GLN A 12 -23.93 -7.11 -15.89
CA GLN A 12 -24.41 -5.92 -16.62
C GLN A 12 -23.47 -4.72 -16.49
N PHE A 13 -22.71 -4.64 -15.39
CA PHE A 13 -21.56 -3.76 -15.32
C PHE A 13 -20.40 -4.51 -15.98
N HIS A 14 -19.75 -3.92 -16.99
CA HIS A 14 -18.46 -4.40 -17.48
C HIS A 14 -17.40 -4.20 -16.36
N PHE A 15 -17.51 -4.99 -15.30
CA PHE A 15 -16.71 -4.88 -14.10
C PHE A 15 -15.31 -5.40 -14.42
N ASN A 16 -14.42 -4.47 -14.75
CA ASN A 16 -13.02 -4.77 -14.93
C ASN A 16 -12.35 -4.73 -13.56
N LEU A 17 -12.29 -5.90 -12.92
CA LEU A 17 -11.68 -6.08 -11.60
C LEU A 17 -10.26 -5.50 -11.50
N LYS A 18 -9.44 -5.63 -12.56
CA LYS A 18 -8.08 -5.05 -12.59
C LYS A 18 -8.11 -3.53 -12.50
N SER A 19 -8.97 -2.86 -13.27
CA SER A 19 -9.11 -1.40 -13.20
C SER A 19 -9.57 -0.95 -11.82
N THR A 20 -10.55 -1.64 -11.22
CA THR A 20 -11.02 -1.35 -9.86
C THR A 20 -9.91 -1.50 -8.81
N LEU A 21 -9.12 -2.57 -8.90
CA LEU A 21 -7.98 -2.79 -7.99
C LEU A 21 -6.90 -1.73 -8.18
N LEU A 22 -6.59 -1.37 -9.42
CA LEU A 22 -5.62 -0.31 -9.72
C LEU A 22 -6.09 1.05 -9.18
N ASP A 23 -7.36 1.39 -9.37
CA ASP A 23 -7.95 2.63 -8.83
C ASP A 23 -7.94 2.62 -7.30
N THR A 24 -8.21 1.46 -6.68
CA THR A 24 -8.12 1.28 -5.23
C THR A 24 -6.69 1.49 -4.74
N LEU A 25 -5.69 0.91 -5.40
CA LEU A 25 -4.27 1.11 -5.09
C LEU A 25 -3.85 2.57 -5.22
N LYS A 26 -4.40 3.33 -6.18
CA LYS A 26 -4.08 4.76 -6.37
C LYS A 26 -4.80 5.69 -5.39
N THR A 27 -5.92 5.25 -4.83
CA THR A 27 -6.78 6.08 -3.96
C THR A 27 -6.67 5.70 -2.49
N SER A 28 -7.30 4.62 -2.06
CA SER A 28 -7.37 4.22 -0.65
C SER A 28 -6.28 3.25 -0.21
N GLY A 29 -5.61 2.60 -1.15
CA GLY A 29 -4.74 1.46 -0.88
C GLY A 29 -5.52 0.18 -0.53
N ILE A 30 -4.78 -0.92 -0.45
CA ILE A 30 -5.28 -2.26 -0.11
C ILE A 30 -4.51 -2.77 1.11
N SER A 31 -5.20 -3.31 2.11
CA SER A 31 -4.55 -3.89 3.29
C SER A 31 -3.58 -5.01 2.90
N ALA A 32 -2.38 -4.98 3.46
CA ALA A 32 -1.29 -5.87 3.05
C ALA A 32 -1.67 -7.35 3.22
N ASN A 33 -2.44 -7.69 4.26
CA ASN A 33 -2.94 -9.04 4.48
C ASN A 33 -4.01 -9.53 3.49
N LEU A 34 -4.55 -8.63 2.66
CA LEU A 34 -5.50 -8.93 1.59
C LEU A 34 -4.88 -8.75 0.20
N ALA A 35 -3.65 -8.24 0.15
CA ALA A 35 -2.93 -7.99 -1.08
C ALA A 35 -2.01 -9.16 -1.39
N ASP A 36 -1.97 -9.58 -2.66
CA ASP A 36 -1.00 -10.57 -3.13
C ASP A 36 0.34 -9.86 -3.41
N LEU A 37 1.11 -9.65 -2.33
CA LEU A 37 2.37 -8.91 -2.36
C LEU A 37 3.57 -9.84 -2.54
N ASN A 38 4.46 -9.45 -3.46
CA ASN A 38 5.76 -10.07 -3.67
C ASN A 38 6.87 -9.02 -3.46
N PRO A 39 7.42 -8.88 -2.25
CA PRO A 39 8.55 -8.00 -1.97
C PRO A 39 9.84 -8.56 -2.57
N THR A 40 10.55 -7.75 -3.36
CA THR A 40 11.89 -8.04 -3.88
C THR A 40 12.87 -6.92 -3.53
N LYS A 41 14.15 -7.10 -3.84
CA LYS A 41 15.17 -6.04 -3.63
C LYS A 41 14.91 -4.78 -4.47
N GLU A 42 14.19 -4.90 -5.59
CA GLU A 42 13.98 -3.84 -6.57
C GLU A 42 12.61 -3.14 -6.41
N GLY A 43 11.71 -3.72 -5.62
CA GLY A 43 10.35 -3.20 -5.46
C GLY A 43 9.45 -4.10 -4.63
N ILE A 44 8.30 -3.59 -4.20
CA ILE A 44 7.19 -4.40 -3.70
C ILE A 44 6.16 -4.48 -4.82
N TYR A 45 5.78 -5.69 -5.23
CA TYR A 45 4.86 -5.89 -6.35
C TYR A 45 3.51 -6.41 -5.86
N PHE A 46 2.43 -5.83 -6.36
CA PHE A 46 1.08 -6.35 -6.21
C PHE A 46 0.71 -7.17 -7.45
N THR A 47 0.24 -8.40 -7.25
CA THR A 47 -0.18 -9.29 -8.34
C THR A 47 -1.69 -9.18 -8.59
N PHE A 48 -2.07 -8.86 -9.82
CA PHE A 48 -3.46 -8.82 -10.25
C PHE A 48 -4.00 -10.22 -10.56
N PRO A 49 -5.33 -10.40 -10.61
CA PRO A 49 -5.95 -11.68 -10.98
C PRO A 49 -5.56 -12.22 -12.37
N ASP A 50 -5.18 -11.35 -13.29
CA ASP A 50 -4.67 -11.71 -14.63
C ASP A 50 -3.18 -12.09 -14.62
N LYS A 51 -2.56 -12.19 -13.44
CA LYS A 51 -1.13 -12.48 -13.19
C LYS A 51 -0.15 -11.38 -13.62
N THR A 52 -0.65 -10.24 -14.10
CA THR A 52 0.20 -9.05 -14.24
C THR A 52 0.53 -8.48 -12.87
N SER A 53 1.58 -7.68 -12.76
CA SER A 53 1.95 -7.07 -11.49
C SER A 53 2.24 -5.58 -11.66
N THR A 54 2.13 -4.84 -10.57
CA THR A 54 2.51 -3.43 -10.52
C THR A 54 3.27 -3.13 -9.23
N LYS A 55 4.19 -2.17 -9.29
CA LYS A 55 4.90 -1.72 -8.09
C LYS A 55 3.97 -0.93 -7.17
N VAL A 56 4.10 -1.19 -5.89
CA VAL A 56 3.37 -0.52 -4.82
C VAL A 56 4.33 -0.10 -3.71
N MET A 57 3.91 0.89 -2.95
CA MET A 57 4.53 1.26 -1.68
C MET A 57 3.80 0.56 -0.55
N LEU A 58 4.50 0.29 0.55
CA LEU A 58 3.93 -0.29 1.76
C LEU A 58 4.16 0.65 2.94
N TYR A 59 3.12 0.99 3.70
CA TYR A 59 3.26 1.82 4.91
C TYR A 59 2.23 1.44 5.96
N GLN A 60 2.48 1.76 7.23
CA GLN A 60 1.54 1.51 8.33
C GLN A 60 0.50 2.62 8.41
N ALA A 61 -0.75 2.34 8.02
CA ALA A 61 -1.84 3.32 8.04
C ALA A 61 -2.61 3.34 9.37
N LYS A 62 -2.51 2.26 10.16
CA LYS A 62 -3.12 2.16 11.50
C LYS A 62 -2.03 1.91 12.52
N ILE A 63 -1.89 2.80 13.50
CA ILE A 63 -0.84 2.71 14.51
C ILE A 63 -1.43 2.85 15.92
N GLN A 64 -0.92 2.06 16.87
CA GLN A 64 -1.26 2.23 18.28
C GLN A 64 -0.60 3.48 18.84
N GLU A 65 -1.31 4.23 19.69
CA GLU A 65 -0.81 5.47 20.28
C GLU A 65 0.47 5.27 21.09
N SER A 66 0.61 4.14 21.79
CA SER A 66 1.83 3.75 22.51
C SER A 66 3.03 3.61 21.57
N LEU A 67 2.82 3.05 20.38
CA LEU A 67 3.85 2.86 19.37
C LEU A 67 4.20 4.20 18.71
N PHE A 68 3.19 4.98 18.32
CA PHE A 68 3.37 6.30 17.72
C PHE A 68 4.16 7.26 18.63
N ARG A 69 3.94 7.21 19.95
CA ARG A 69 4.68 8.03 20.91
C ARG A 69 6.17 7.65 21.04
N THR A 70 6.52 6.40 20.76
CA THR A 70 7.91 5.91 20.88
C THR A 70 8.68 5.94 19.57
N GLN A 71 8.00 5.68 18.45
CA GLN A 71 8.62 5.55 17.12
C GLN A 71 8.36 6.75 16.22
N GLY A 72 7.35 7.57 16.52
CA GLY A 72 6.95 8.70 15.69
C GLY A 72 6.12 8.28 14.48
N ASP A 73 6.30 9.02 13.39
CA ASP A 73 5.59 8.79 12.15
C ASP A 73 6.05 7.48 11.47
N PRO A 74 5.14 6.69 10.88
CA PRO A 74 5.51 5.49 10.15
C PRO A 74 6.29 5.84 8.88
N LEU A 75 7.08 4.88 8.39
CA LEU A 75 7.89 5.04 7.18
C LEU A 75 7.22 4.38 5.98
N VAL A 76 7.57 4.86 4.79
CA VAL A 76 7.16 4.27 3.51
C VAL A 76 8.24 3.30 3.04
N HIS A 77 7.84 2.08 2.73
CA HIS A 77 8.72 1.03 2.23
C HIS A 77 8.51 0.80 0.75
N LEU A 78 9.61 0.75 0.00
CA LEU A 78 9.60 0.62 -1.46
C LEU A 78 10.09 -0.75 -1.93
N CYS A 79 10.88 -1.46 -1.12
CA CYS A 79 11.45 -2.77 -1.46
C CYS A 79 11.40 -3.73 -0.25
N ALA A 80 11.94 -4.93 -0.40
CA ALA A 80 12.09 -5.98 0.62
C ALA A 80 13.13 -5.64 1.70
N CYS A 81 12.94 -4.52 2.40
CA CYS A 81 13.68 -4.18 3.62
C CYS A 81 13.20 -5.01 4.82
N LYS A 82 13.93 -4.96 5.93
CA LYS A 82 13.61 -5.73 7.15
C LYS A 82 12.17 -5.55 7.65
N GLU A 83 11.68 -4.31 7.70
CA GLU A 83 10.34 -4.01 8.20
C GLU A 83 9.25 -4.44 7.22
N SER A 84 9.41 -4.21 5.91
CA SER A 84 8.40 -4.65 4.93
C SER A 84 8.28 -6.16 4.87
N LEU A 85 9.40 -6.89 4.97
CA LEU A 85 9.39 -8.36 5.05
C LEU A 85 8.74 -8.91 6.32
N LYS A 86 8.70 -8.12 7.40
CA LYS A 86 8.01 -8.52 8.64
C LYS A 86 6.51 -8.22 8.58
N HIS A 87 6.11 -7.22 7.79
CA HIS A 87 4.77 -6.63 7.82
C HIS A 87 3.97 -6.75 6.53
N TYR A 88 4.48 -7.45 5.49
CA TYR A 88 3.77 -7.63 4.21
C TYR A 88 2.45 -8.39 4.30
N ASN A 89 2.14 -9.03 5.43
CA ASN A 89 0.85 -9.70 5.69
C ASN A 89 0.13 -9.09 6.93
N ASN A 90 0.43 -7.84 7.29
CA ASN A 90 -0.17 -7.18 8.45
C ASN A 90 -1.36 -6.29 8.04
N PRO A 91 -2.55 -6.42 8.64
CA PRO A 91 -3.74 -5.62 8.30
C PRO A 91 -3.63 -4.11 8.62
N GLU A 92 -2.65 -3.72 9.43
CA GLU A 92 -2.37 -2.32 9.75
C GLU A 92 -1.56 -1.62 8.66
N PHE A 93 -0.96 -2.39 7.75
CA PHE A 93 -0.19 -1.89 6.62
C PHE A 93 -1.04 -1.87 5.35
N LEU A 94 -0.78 -0.88 4.50
CA LEU A 94 -1.44 -0.72 3.21
C LEU A 94 -0.43 -0.74 2.08
N ALA A 95 -0.77 -1.49 1.03
CA ALA A 95 -0.18 -1.38 -0.29
C ALA A 95 -0.87 -0.23 -1.06
N ILE A 96 -0.10 0.69 -1.62
CA ILE A 96 -0.63 1.89 -2.30
C ILE A 96 0.30 2.38 -3.40
N ILE A 97 -0.24 3.03 -4.42
CA ILE A 97 0.50 3.74 -5.48
C ILE A 97 0.27 5.24 -5.26
N ARG A 98 1.27 5.95 -4.74
CA ARG A 98 1.11 7.37 -4.40
C ARG A 98 2.41 8.17 -4.50
N PRO A 99 2.66 8.90 -5.61
CA PRO A 99 3.92 9.61 -5.81
C PRO A 99 4.07 10.89 -4.97
N ASN A 100 2.98 11.55 -4.57
CA ASN A 100 3.02 12.82 -3.84
C ASN A 100 3.39 12.70 -2.34
N MET A 101 3.70 11.50 -1.86
CA MET A 101 4.14 11.20 -0.48
C MET A 101 3.22 11.70 0.65
N GLN A 102 1.94 11.94 0.38
CA GLN A 102 0.95 12.34 1.39
C GLN A 102 0.03 11.19 1.74
N PHE A 103 0.03 10.72 2.98
CA PHE A 103 -0.69 9.51 3.38
C PHE A 103 -1.71 9.78 4.48
N PHE A 104 -2.73 8.94 4.55
CA PHE A 104 -3.62 8.98 5.70
C PHE A 104 -3.08 8.09 6.81
N ILE A 105 -3.25 8.50 8.07
CA ILE A 105 -2.80 7.74 9.23
C ILE A 105 -3.84 7.86 10.32
N SER A 106 -4.25 6.70 10.84
CA SER A 106 -5.18 6.59 11.95
C SER A 106 -4.45 6.11 13.19
N ILE A 107 -4.49 6.89 14.26
CA ILE A 107 -3.91 6.55 15.55
C ILE A 107 -5.02 6.04 16.47
N TYR A 108 -4.78 4.89 17.11
CA TYR A 108 -5.74 4.24 17.99
C TYR A 108 -5.19 4.05 19.40
N SER A 109 -6.07 4.21 20.39
CA SER A 109 -5.85 3.72 21.74
C SER A 109 -6.91 2.67 22.04
N HIS A 110 -6.48 1.44 22.30
CA HIS A 110 -7.35 0.25 22.34
C HIS A 110 -8.19 0.10 21.05
N LYS A 111 -9.50 0.39 21.11
CA LYS A 111 -10.44 0.28 19.98
C LYS A 111 -10.95 1.64 19.49
N ILE A 112 -10.46 2.74 20.05
CA ILE A 112 -10.94 4.09 19.76
C ILE A 112 -9.89 4.80 18.93
N GLN A 113 -10.32 5.39 17.80
CA GLN A 113 -9.47 6.27 17.02
C GLN A 113 -9.30 7.59 17.76
N THR A 114 -8.07 7.90 18.15
CA THR A 114 -7.77 9.12 18.91
C THR A 114 -7.32 10.26 18.01
N ARG A 115 -6.66 9.95 16.89
CA ARG A 115 -6.25 10.95 15.88
C ARG A 115 -6.35 10.39 14.48
N PHE A 116 -6.49 11.31 13.54
CA PHE A 116 -6.53 11.02 12.11
C PHE A 116 -5.81 12.11 11.34
N PHE A 117 -4.94 11.70 10.43
CA PHE A 117 -4.33 12.58 9.45
C PHE A 117 -4.80 12.13 8.07
N ASN A 118 -5.22 13.07 7.23
CA ASN A 118 -5.62 12.78 5.85
C ASN A 118 -4.43 12.84 4.88
N GLU A 119 -3.53 13.79 5.10
CA GLU A 119 -2.44 14.14 4.20
C GLU A 119 -1.16 14.38 5.02
N LYS A 120 -0.69 13.33 5.68
CA LYS A 120 0.56 13.37 6.43
C LYS A 120 1.73 13.09 5.47
N PRO A 121 2.70 14.00 5.33
CA PRO A 121 3.95 13.67 4.65
C PRO A 121 4.68 12.59 5.45
N LEU A 122 5.05 11.50 4.78
CA LEU A 122 5.84 10.43 5.37
C LEU A 122 7.21 10.34 4.70
N ASP A 123 8.20 9.92 5.47
CA ASP A 123 9.56 9.69 4.95
C ASP A 123 9.72 8.28 4.40
N ILE A 124 10.58 8.13 3.40
CA ILE A 124 10.96 6.81 2.88
C ILE A 124 11.89 6.14 3.89
N CYS A 125 11.68 4.84 4.09
CA CYS A 125 12.54 4.00 4.92
C CYS A 125 14.02 4.14 4.47
N PRO A 126 14.96 4.48 5.38
CA PRO A 126 16.37 4.64 5.04
C PRO A 126 17.01 3.40 4.41
N GLU A 127 16.60 2.20 4.83
CA GLU A 127 17.05 0.94 4.22
C GLU A 127 16.57 0.81 2.77
N CYS A 128 15.35 1.26 2.46
CA CYS A 128 14.85 1.28 1.09
C CYS A 128 15.63 2.30 0.24
N LEU A 129 15.91 3.49 0.78
CA LEU A 129 16.72 4.49 0.08
C LEU A 129 18.13 3.97 -0.24
N TYR A 130 18.76 3.28 0.73
CA TYR A 130 20.07 2.68 0.54
C TYR A 130 20.05 1.56 -0.52
N ASN A 131 19.10 0.64 -0.41
CA ASN A 131 19.01 -0.53 -1.30
C ASN A 131 18.64 -0.15 -2.74
N LEU A 132 17.82 0.89 -2.91
CA LEU A 132 17.36 1.35 -4.22
C LEU A 132 18.23 2.46 -4.82
N GLY A 133 19.32 2.86 -4.16
CA GLY A 133 20.15 4.04 -4.44
C GLY A 133 20.10 4.58 -5.88
N ASP A 134 20.59 3.79 -6.84
CA ASP A 134 20.71 4.21 -8.25
C ASP A 134 19.48 3.87 -9.12
N LEU A 135 18.52 3.08 -8.61
CA LEU A 135 17.42 2.52 -9.39
C LEU A 135 16.27 3.50 -9.64
N PHE A 136 16.17 4.60 -8.89
CA PHE A 136 15.04 5.52 -9.06
C PHE A 136 15.36 7.01 -8.97
N ASP A 137 16.60 7.41 -8.64
CA ASP A 137 17.04 8.83 -8.63
C ASP A 137 16.03 9.79 -7.94
N GLN A 138 15.43 9.33 -6.83
CA GLN A 138 14.39 10.04 -6.08
C GLN A 138 13.11 10.40 -6.89
N ASN A 139 12.94 9.84 -8.08
CA ASN A 139 11.74 10.01 -8.90
C ASN A 139 10.76 8.85 -8.67
N LEU A 140 9.78 9.10 -7.79
CA LEU A 140 8.77 8.11 -7.42
C LEU A 140 7.78 7.80 -8.55
N GLU A 141 7.53 8.75 -9.46
CA GLU A 141 6.66 8.50 -10.63
C GLU A 141 7.32 7.45 -11.53
N LEU A 142 8.58 7.66 -11.89
CA LEU A 142 9.35 6.67 -12.66
C LEU A 142 9.46 5.33 -11.92
N PHE A 143 9.70 5.35 -10.61
CA PHE A 143 9.79 4.12 -9.83
C PHE A 143 8.53 3.26 -9.95
N LEU A 144 7.34 3.88 -9.84
CA LEU A 144 6.05 3.19 -9.86
C LEU A 144 5.57 2.85 -11.28
N ASP A 145 5.90 3.67 -12.26
CA ASP A 145 5.49 3.51 -13.66
C ASP A 145 6.26 2.41 -14.41
N TYR A 146 7.37 1.91 -13.86
CA TYR A 146 8.17 0.80 -14.42
C TYR A 146 7.47 -0.58 -14.37
N SER A 147 6.15 -0.61 -14.45
CA SER A 147 5.32 -1.81 -14.58
C SER A 147 4.97 -2.04 -16.06
N SER A 148 5.97 -2.37 -16.88
CA SER A 148 5.81 -2.78 -18.29
C SER A 148 5.57 -4.27 -18.42
#